data_AF-A0A7Y0S0R0-F1
#
_entry.id   AF-A0A7Y0S0R0-F1
#
_cell.length_a   1.000
_cell.length_b   1.000
_cell.length_c   1.000
_cell.angle_alpha   90.00
_cell.angle_beta   90.00
_cell.angle_gamma   90.00
#
_symmetry.space_group_name_H-M   'P 1'
#
loop_
_entity.id
_entity.type
_entity.pdbx_description
1 polymer ?
#
loop_
_entity_poly.entity_id
_entity_poly.type
_entity_poly.pdbx_seq_one_letter_code
_entity_poly.pdbx_strand_id
1 'polypeptide(L)'
;DLNGPDATHESFLSPLVNALPDAERRPIIVMHGEYEGRTWYNSTGYFIGTFEQPLFGIPATGKTLYLRYTEMVCVENDQITESYMIPDFI
;
A
#
# COMPACT_ATOMS: atom_id res chain seq x y z
N ASP A 1 12.33 -1.81 -6.43
CA ASP A 1 12.18 -0.52 -5.75
C ASP A 1 11.68 0.54 -6.71
N LEU A 2 10.87 1.47 -6.21
CA LEU A 2 10.33 2.60 -6.95
C LEU A 2 10.96 3.87 -6.39
N ASN A 3 11.47 4.75 -7.26
CA ASN A 3 12.24 5.93 -6.85
C ASN A 3 11.38 7.19 -7.01
N GLY A 4 11.01 7.80 -5.89
CA GLY A 4 10.22 9.03 -5.86
C GLY A 4 8.69 8.81 -5.96
N PRO A 5 7.93 9.90 -5.77
CA PRO A 5 6.47 9.85 -5.73
C PRO A 5 5.85 9.48 -7.09
N ASP A 6 6.41 9.96 -8.20
CA ASP A 6 5.85 9.71 -9.53
C ASP A 6 5.96 8.22 -9.91
N ALA A 7 7.13 7.61 -9.73
CA ALA A 7 7.32 6.18 -9.98
C ALA A 7 6.41 5.32 -9.07
N THR A 8 6.26 5.71 -7.80
CA THR A 8 5.35 5.06 -6.84
C THR A 8 3.89 5.17 -7.29
N HIS A 9 3.48 6.36 -7.75
CA HIS A 9 2.14 6.60 -8.23
C HIS A 9 1.83 5.77 -9.48
N GLU A 10 2.69 5.85 -10.50
CA GLU A 10 2.46 5.22 -11.81
C GLU A 10 2.56 3.70 -11.74
N SER A 11 3.54 3.16 -11.00
CA SER A 11 3.85 1.72 -11.04
C SER A 11 3.14 0.89 -9.97
N PHE A 12 2.62 1.53 -8.91
CA PHE A 12 1.97 0.81 -7.81
C PHE A 12 0.58 1.35 -7.47
N LEU A 13 0.47 2.64 -7.11
CA LEU A 13 -0.80 3.19 -6.60
C LEU A 13 -1.89 3.25 -7.68
N SER A 14 -1.57 3.75 -8.87
CA SER A 14 -2.51 3.87 -9.98
C SER A 14 -3.02 2.48 -10.44
N PRO A 15 -2.16 1.46 -10.67
CA PRO A 15 -2.62 0.09 -10.93
C PRO A 15 -3.56 -0.47 -9.85
N LEU A 16 -3.24 -0.27 -8.56
CA LEU A 16 -4.06 -0.75 -7.45
C LEU A 16 -5.46 -0.10 -7.45
N VAL A 17 -5.53 1.23 -7.58
CA VAL A 17 -6.81 1.97 -7.61
C VAL A 17 -7.60 1.66 -8.88
N ASN A 18 -6.94 1.45 -10.03
CA ASN A 18 -7.62 1.06 -11.27
C ASN A 18 -8.20 -0.37 -11.17
N ALA A 19 -7.51 -1.28 -10.48
CA ALA A 19 -7.98 -2.63 -10.25
C ALA A 19 -9.10 -2.72 -9.22
N LEU A 20 -9.12 -1.81 -8.25
CA LEU A 20 -10.13 -1.69 -7.20
C LEU A 20 -10.63 -0.23 -7.11
N PRO A 21 -11.53 0.22 -8.00
CA PRO A 21 -11.96 1.62 -8.08
C PRO A 21 -12.66 2.14 -6.82
N ASP A 22 -13.23 1.23 -6.03
CA ASP A 22 -13.91 1.45 -4.76
C ASP A 22 -13.05 1.03 -3.56
N ALA A 23 -11.73 0.94 -3.73
CA ALA A 23 -10.81 0.51 -2.68
C ALA A 23 -10.90 1.36 -1.41
N GLU A 24 -11.11 0.67 -0.28
CA GLU A 24 -10.96 1.20 1.05
C GLU A 24 -9.72 0.61 1.72
N ARG A 25 -8.90 1.47 2.32
CA ARG A 25 -7.77 1.06 3.14
C ARG A 25 -8.21 0.93 4.60
N ARG A 26 -8.21 -0.30 5.13
CA ARG A 26 -8.59 -0.63 6.50
C ARG A 26 -7.39 -1.15 7.30
N PRO A 27 -6.65 -0.27 7.99
CA PRO A 27 -5.61 -0.72 8.93
C PRO A 27 -6.24 -1.43 10.13
N ILE A 28 -5.64 -2.54 10.56
CA ILE A 28 -6.04 -3.30 11.76
C ILE A 28 -5.09 -3.00 12.92
N ILE A 29 -3.81 -2.87 12.61
CA ILE A 29 -2.78 -2.46 13.56
C ILE A 29 -2.11 -1.21 13.00
N VAL A 30 -1.97 -0.20 13.85
CA VAL A 30 -1.20 1.01 13.60
C VAL A 30 -0.21 1.17 14.74
N MET A 31 1.05 1.42 14.40
CA MET A 31 2.13 1.62 15.35
C MET A 31 2.96 2.81 14.89
N HIS A 32 3.47 3.58 15.84
CA HIS A 32 4.47 4.60 15.57
C HIS A 32 5.62 4.43 16.56
N GLY A 33 6.83 4.79 16.14
CA GLY A 33 7.99 4.67 16.98
C GLY A 33 9.26 5.20 16.32
N GLU A 34 10.32 5.26 17.11
CA GLU A 34 11.64 5.61 16.61
C GLU A 34 12.50 4.35 16.43
N TYR A 35 13.25 4.30 15.34
CA TYR A 35 14.25 3.26 15.08
C TYR A 35 15.48 3.92 14.46
N GLU A 36 16.65 3.70 15.07
CA GLU A 36 17.92 4.31 14.65
C GLU A 36 17.88 5.84 14.50
N GLY A 37 17.14 6.52 15.40
CA GLY A 37 16.99 7.97 15.40
C GLY A 37 16.05 8.52 14.31
N ARG A 38 15.32 7.65 13.60
CA ARG A 38 14.35 8.01 12.57
C ARG A 38 12.93 7.68 13.03
N THR A 39 11.96 8.50 12.64
CA THR A 39 10.54 8.29 13.00
C THR A 39 9.85 7.41 11.98
N TRP A 40 9.19 6.36 12.45
CA TRP A 40 8.47 5.40 11.61
C TRP A 40 7.00 5.33 11.99
N TYR A 41 6.16 5.33 10.96
CA TYR A 41 4.73 5.05 11.03
C TYR A 41 4.46 3.76 10.29
N ASN A 42 3.94 2.77 11.01
CA ASN A 42 3.77 1.41 10.50
C ASN A 42 2.32 1.00 10.61
N SER A 43 1.84 0.22 9.64
CA SER A 43 0.52 -0.39 9.76
C SER A 43 0.42 -1.70 9.01
N THR A 44 -0.54 -2.53 9.41
CA THR A 44 -0.94 -3.71 8.65
C THR A 44 -2.46 -3.84 8.69
N GLY A 45 -3.02 -4.36 7.62
CA GLY A 45 -4.47 -4.44 7.43
C GLY A 45 -4.80 -4.89 6.02
N TYR A 46 -5.88 -4.34 5.47
CA TYR A 46 -6.38 -4.71 4.14
C TYR A 46 -6.65 -3.49 3.26
N PHE A 47 -6.38 -3.64 1.96
CA PHE A 47 -7.12 -2.92 0.93
C PHE A 47 -8.32 -3.79 0.54
N ILE A 48 -9.52 -3.22 0.60
CA ILE A 48 -10.77 -3.94 0.32
C ILE A 48 -11.52 -3.20 -0.77
N GLY A 49 -11.93 -3.92 -1.82
CA GLY A 49 -12.72 -3.34 -2.90
C GLY A 49 -13.13 -4.41 -3.90
N THR A 50 -13.91 -4.00 -4.89
CA THR A 50 -14.34 -4.83 -6.01
C THR A 50 -13.17 -4.99 -7.00
N PHE A 51 -12.74 -6.22 -7.25
CA PHE A 51 -11.61 -6.49 -8.14
C PHE A 51 -12.06 -6.53 -9.60
N GLU A 52 -12.14 -5.35 -10.22
CA GLU A 52 -12.75 -5.10 -11.52
C GLU A 52 -11.79 -5.18 -12.71
N GLN A 53 -10.52 -4.82 -12.52
CA GLN A 53 -9.50 -4.85 -13.58
C GLN A 53 -8.29 -5.69 -13.17
N PRO A 54 -7.57 -6.33 -14.12
CA PRO A 54 -6.39 -7.11 -13.80
C PRO A 54 -5.35 -6.31 -13.02
N LEU A 55 -4.70 -6.95 -12.04
CA LEU A 55 -3.69 -6.34 -11.19
C LEU A 55 -2.42 -7.17 -11.21
N PHE A 56 -1.30 -6.59 -11.66
CA PHE A 56 0.02 -7.23 -11.69
C PHE A 56 0.03 -8.65 -12.30
N GLY A 57 -0.75 -8.86 -13.37
CA GLY A 57 -0.87 -10.15 -14.06
C GLY A 57 -1.93 -11.09 -13.49
N ILE A 58 -2.58 -10.73 -12.38
CA ILE A 58 -3.70 -11.47 -11.79
C ILE A 58 -5.00 -11.02 -12.47
N PRO A 59 -5.77 -11.94 -13.09
CA PRO A 59 -7.06 -11.60 -13.69
C PRO A 59 -8.08 -11.11 -12.65
N ALA A 60 -8.87 -10.11 -13.04
CA ALA A 60 -10.01 -9.63 -12.26
C ALA A 60 -11.03 -10.75 -12.03
N THR A 61 -11.64 -10.78 -10.84
CA THR A 61 -12.67 -11.76 -10.50
C THR A 61 -14.09 -11.19 -10.50
N GLY A 62 -14.23 -9.86 -10.51
CA GLY A 62 -15.51 -9.17 -10.32
C GLY A 62 -16.11 -9.33 -8.91
N LYS A 63 -15.32 -9.84 -7.95
CA LYS A 63 -15.72 -10.04 -6.55
C LYS A 63 -14.89 -9.14 -5.64
N THR A 64 -15.28 -9.05 -4.38
CA THR A 64 -14.49 -8.37 -3.36
C THR A 64 -13.14 -9.05 -3.17
N LEU A 65 -12.06 -8.29 -3.32
CA LEU A 65 -10.71 -8.66 -2.93
C LEU A 65 -10.40 -8.08 -1.55
N TYR A 66 -9.81 -8.91 -0.69
CA TYR A 66 -9.23 -8.51 0.59
C TYR A 66 -7.72 -8.65 0.48
N LEU A 67 -7.04 -7.61 -0.02
CA LEU A 67 -5.59 -7.61 -0.20
C LEU A 67 -4.93 -7.21 1.11
N ARG A 68 -4.31 -8.18 1.80
CA ARG A 68 -3.56 -7.91 3.03
C ARG A 68 -2.31 -7.09 2.69
N TYR A 69 -1.92 -6.19 3.58
CA TYR A 69 -0.69 -5.42 3.42
C TYR A 69 0.03 -5.21 4.76
N THR A 70 1.32 -4.96 4.68
CA THR A 70 2.12 -4.35 5.74
C THR A 70 2.88 -3.18 5.16
N GLU A 71 2.93 -2.06 5.88
CA GLU A 71 3.73 -0.91 5.50
C GLU A 71 4.60 -0.42 6.66
N MET A 72 5.72 0.20 6.29
CA MET A 72 6.58 0.99 7.16
C MET A 72 6.97 2.27 6.44
N VAL A 73 6.62 3.42 7.02
CA VAL A 73 6.82 4.74 6.42
C VAL A 73 7.74 5.54 7.33
N CYS A 74 8.93 5.88 6.85
CA CYS A 74 9.84 6.77 7.54
C CYS A 74 9.49 8.23 7.22
N VAL A 75 9.42 9.06 8.26
CA VAL A 75 9.12 10.49 8.14
C VAL A 75 10.22 11.30 8.81
N GLU A 76 10.78 12.24 8.07
CA GLU A 76 11.78 13.20 8.55
C GLU A 76 11.42 14.60 8.03
N ASN A 77 11.49 15.63 8.88
CA ASN A 77 11.11 17.00 8.53
C ASN A 77 9.72 17.10 7.88
N ASP A 78 8.74 16.38 8.43
CA ASP A 78 7.35 16.30 7.95
C ASP A 78 7.20 15.77 6.51
N GLN A 79 8.20 15.06 6.00
CA GLN A 79 8.19 14.43 4.67
C GLN A 79 8.48 12.94 4.75
N ILE A 80 7.84 12.16 3.87
CA ILE A 80 8.14 10.74 3.71
C ILE A 80 9.49 10.62 3.00
N THR A 81 10.49 10.07 3.67
CA THR A 81 11.84 9.85 3.10
C THR A 81 12.02 8.43 2.57
N GLU A 82 11.28 7.47 3.13
CA GLU A 82 11.39 6.06 2.79
C GLU A 82 10.07 5.35 3.10
N SER A 83 9.69 4.40 2.26
CA SER A 83 8.49 3.59 2.47
C SER A 83 8.69 2.18 1.98
N TYR A 84 8.35 1.22 2.84
CA TYR A 84 8.20 -0.19 2.50
C TYR A 84 6.71 -0.50 2.44
N MET A 85 6.23 -1.00 1.31
CA MET A 85 4.85 -1.44 1.13
C MET A 85 4.89 -2.89 0.65
N ILE A 86 4.33 -3.79 1.45
CA ILE A 86 4.35 -5.23 1.21
C ILE A 86 2.90 -5.70 1.06
N PRO A 87 2.35 -5.69 -0.17
CA PRO A 87 1.07 -6.33 -0.44
C PRO A 87 1.26 -7.84 -0.44
N ASP A 88 0.29 -8.56 0.14
CA ASP A 88 0.34 -10.00 0.26
C ASP A 88 -0.62 -10.66 -0.75
N PHE A 89 -0.04 -11.19 -1.83
CA PHE A 89 -0.75 -11.85 -2.92
C PHE A 89 -0.76 -13.39 -2.81
N ILE A 90 -0.25 -13.96 -1.71
CA ILE A 90 -0.09 -15.42 -1.53
C ILE A 90 -0.84 -15.97 -0.31
#